data_AF-A0A7J7PBE1-F1
#
_entry.id   AF-A0A7J7PBE1-F1
#
_cell.length_a   1.000
_cell.length_b   1.000
_cell.length_c   1.000
_cell.angle_alpha   90.00
_cell.angle_beta   90.00
_cell.angle_gamma   90.00
#
_symmetry.space_group_name_H-M   'P 1'
#
loop_
_entity.id
_entity.type
_entity.pdbx_description
1 polymer ?
#
loop_
_entity_poly.entity_id
_entity_poly.type
_entity_poly.pdbx_seq_one_letter_code
_entity_poly.pdbx_strand_id
1 'polypeptide(L)'
;MGENVQVSAVGHNWGAIIAWYFSLFRPDRVKALVALDVPFQPRFPLKKPTDKLRAVYSDDYYIIRFQEPGEMEAKFASVGTKTVLKKFLTYRDPGPLMIPTDKGFAPNGPITLPCWLSEKDIDYYTTKYEKTGFTGGFNYY
;
A
#
# COMPACT_ATOMS: atom_id res chain seq x y z
N MET A 1 -22.65 -31.50 -13.59
CA MET A 1 -21.43 -30.92 -12.99
C MET A 1 -21.21 -29.59 -13.67
N GLY A 2 -21.29 -28.46 -12.94
CA GLY A 2 -21.02 -27.15 -13.53
C GLY A 2 -19.55 -27.01 -13.90
N GLU A 3 -19.26 -26.31 -14.99
CA GLU A 3 -17.88 -26.06 -15.42
C GLU A 3 -17.08 -25.42 -14.27
N ASN A 4 -15.94 -26.01 -13.95
CA ASN A 4 -15.05 -25.47 -12.94
C ASN A 4 -14.28 -24.29 -13.55
N VAL A 5 -14.94 -23.12 -13.61
CA VAL A 5 -14.36 -21.91 -14.18
C VAL A 5 -13.17 -21.44 -13.34
N GLN A 6 -12.05 -21.21 -14.03
CA GLN A 6 -10.81 -20.65 -13.50
C GLN A 6 -10.52 -19.27 -14.11
N VAL A 7 -9.77 -18.45 -13.39
CA VAL A 7 -9.32 -17.12 -13.83
C VAL A 7 -7.79 -16.99 -13.74
N SER A 8 -7.23 -16.06 -14.51
CA SER A 8 -5.86 -15.60 -14.27
C SER A 8 -5.91 -14.39 -13.35
N ALA A 9 -5.19 -14.44 -12.22
CA ALA A 9 -5.14 -13.36 -11.26
C ALA A 9 -3.90 -12.48 -11.52
N VAL A 10 -4.08 -11.15 -11.49
CA VAL A 10 -2.98 -10.18 -11.57
C VAL A 10 -3.13 -9.24 -10.37
N GLY A 11 -2.08 -9.10 -9.58
CA GLY A 11 -2.09 -8.28 -8.37
C GLY A 11 -0.84 -7.45 -8.23
N HIS A 12 -0.99 -6.23 -7.72
CA HIS A 12 0.10 -5.31 -7.39
C HIS A 12 -0.06 -4.83 -5.94
N ASN A 13 1.05 -4.75 -5.20
CA ASN A 13 1.06 -4.34 -3.78
C ASN A 13 0.08 -5.17 -2.92
N TRP A 14 -0.85 -4.55 -2.18
CA TRP A 14 -1.91 -5.27 -1.44
C TRP A 14 -2.74 -6.20 -2.33
N GLY A 15 -2.98 -5.84 -3.59
CA GLY A 15 -3.63 -6.72 -4.55
C GLY A 15 -2.85 -8.01 -4.81
N ALA A 16 -1.52 -7.96 -4.78
CA ALA A 16 -0.68 -9.17 -4.87
C ALA A 16 -0.82 -10.04 -3.63
N ILE A 17 -0.85 -9.45 -2.43
CA ILE A 17 -1.08 -10.18 -1.16
C ILE A 17 -2.43 -10.91 -1.20
N ILE A 18 -3.49 -10.22 -1.62
CA ILE A 18 -4.83 -10.84 -1.75
C ILE A 18 -4.82 -11.92 -2.84
N ALA A 19 -4.12 -11.72 -3.96
CA ALA A 19 -4.02 -12.72 -5.01
C ALA A 19 -3.24 -13.98 -4.56
N TRP A 20 -2.22 -13.83 -3.70
CA TRP A 20 -1.56 -14.95 -3.04
C TRP A 20 -2.53 -15.73 -2.14
N TYR A 21 -3.28 -15.05 -1.28
CA TYR A 21 -4.28 -15.71 -0.43
C TYR A 21 -5.37 -16.40 -1.25
N PHE A 22 -5.86 -15.75 -2.31
CA PHE A 22 -6.85 -16.35 -3.21
C PHE A 22 -6.32 -17.63 -3.86
N SER A 23 -5.05 -17.63 -4.29
CA SER A 23 -4.41 -18.80 -4.90
C SER A 23 -4.18 -19.93 -3.90
N LEU A 24 -3.91 -19.62 -2.63
CA LEU A 24 -3.74 -20.61 -1.57
C LEU A 24 -5.06 -21.21 -1.12
N PHE A 25 -6.11 -20.38 -0.98
CA PHE A 25 -7.41 -20.84 -0.50
C PHE A 25 -8.24 -21.50 -1.59
N ARG A 26 -8.14 -21.02 -2.84
CA ARG A 26 -8.90 -21.46 -3.99
C ARG A 26 -8.01 -21.73 -5.20
N PRO A 27 -7.03 -22.65 -5.09
CA PRO A 27 -6.20 -23.04 -6.23
C PRO A 27 -7.05 -23.62 -7.37
N ASP A 28 -8.22 -24.21 -7.05
CA ASP A 28 -9.20 -24.69 -8.02
C ASP A 28 -9.76 -23.57 -8.93
N ARG A 29 -9.64 -22.29 -8.52
CA ARG A 29 -10.13 -21.12 -9.26
C ARG A 29 -9.04 -20.30 -9.93
N VAL A 30 -7.76 -20.58 -9.67
CA VAL A 30 -6.64 -19.80 -10.21
C VAL A 30 -5.86 -20.62 -11.23
N LYS A 31 -5.94 -20.21 -12.49
CA LYS A 31 -5.19 -20.83 -13.59
C LYS A 31 -3.73 -20.37 -13.60
N ALA A 32 -3.50 -19.08 -13.36
CA ALA A 32 -2.18 -18.47 -13.31
C ALA A 32 -2.22 -17.21 -12.44
N LEU A 33 -1.08 -16.86 -11.83
CA LEU A 33 -0.91 -15.66 -11.03
C LEU A 33 0.27 -14.82 -11.56
N VAL A 34 0.03 -13.54 -11.79
CA VAL A 34 1.07 -12.52 -11.99
C VAL A 34 1.05 -11.58 -10.77
N ALA A 35 2.03 -11.75 -9.88
CA ALA A 35 2.20 -10.91 -8.70
C ALA A 35 3.32 -9.88 -8.93
N LEU A 36 3.00 -8.60 -8.75
CA LEU A 36 3.91 -7.47 -8.92
C LEU A 36 4.17 -6.81 -7.56
N ASP A 37 5.39 -6.28 -7.37
CA ASP A 37 5.88 -5.62 -6.14
C ASP A 37 6.09 -6.57 -4.93
N VAL A 38 5.04 -7.26 -4.47
CA VAL A 38 5.09 -8.05 -3.23
C VAL A 38 5.22 -9.56 -3.51
N PRO A 39 6.38 -10.19 -3.20
CA PRO A 39 6.54 -11.63 -3.35
C PRO A 39 5.73 -12.41 -2.30
N PHE A 40 5.55 -13.70 -2.51
CA PHE A 40 4.96 -14.57 -1.49
C PHE A 40 5.80 -14.56 -0.21
N GLN A 41 5.15 -14.35 0.93
CA GLN A 41 5.79 -14.31 2.24
C GLN A 41 5.29 -15.47 3.11
N PRO A 42 6.10 -16.52 3.31
CA PRO A 42 5.74 -17.58 4.24
C PRO A 42 5.47 -17.04 5.64
N ARG A 43 4.39 -17.53 6.28
CA ARG A 43 4.03 -17.10 7.63
C ARG A 43 5.11 -17.52 8.62
N PHE A 44 5.72 -16.54 9.28
CA PHE A 44 6.69 -16.81 10.34
C PHE A 44 5.98 -17.22 11.64
N PRO A 45 6.17 -18.44 12.17
CA PRO A 45 5.32 -18.96 13.24
C PRO A 45 5.55 -18.29 14.61
N LEU A 46 6.73 -17.71 14.86
CA LEU A 46 7.12 -17.24 16.19
C LEU A 46 6.77 -15.78 16.51
N LYS A 47 6.48 -14.95 15.50
CA LYS A 47 6.17 -13.51 15.68
C LYS A 47 5.04 -13.07 14.78
N LYS A 48 4.24 -12.10 15.21
CA LYS A 48 3.29 -11.42 14.33
C LYS A 48 4.06 -10.60 13.27
N PRO A 49 3.48 -10.36 12.08
CA PRO A 49 4.14 -9.58 11.03
C PRO A 49 4.60 -8.19 11.51
N THR A 50 3.74 -7.46 12.21
CA THR A 50 4.03 -6.11 12.72
C THR A 50 5.13 -6.11 13.78
N ASP A 51 5.16 -7.08 14.69
CA ASP A 51 6.27 -7.22 15.67
C ASP A 51 7.62 -7.47 14.99
N LYS A 52 7.62 -8.26 13.91
CA LYS A 52 8.83 -8.49 13.10
C LYS A 52 9.29 -7.21 12.41
N LEU A 53 8.36 -6.50 11.77
CA LEU A 53 8.67 -5.25 11.06
C LEU A 53 9.17 -4.16 12.02
N ARG A 54 8.52 -3.99 13.17
CA ARG A 54 8.95 -3.07 14.23
C ARG A 54 10.37 -3.39 14.74
N ALA A 55 10.69 -4.67 14.92
CA ALA A 55 12.02 -5.07 15.37
C ALA A 55 13.14 -4.78 14.36
N VAL A 56 12.83 -4.73 13.06
CA VAL A 56 13.82 -4.46 12.00
C VAL A 56 13.91 -2.97 11.68
N TYR A 57 12.77 -2.27 11.64
CA TYR A 57 12.69 -0.91 11.09
C TYR A 57 12.26 0.16 12.10
N SER A 58 12.02 -0.19 13.37
CA SER A 58 11.45 0.69 14.40
C SER A 58 9.99 1.09 14.18
N ASP A 59 9.46 1.92 15.08
CA ASP A 59 8.10 2.48 15.01
C ASP A 59 7.92 3.50 13.89
N ASP A 60 9.00 4.02 13.31
CA ASP A 60 8.93 4.99 12.21
C ASP A 60 8.62 4.34 10.85
N TYR A 61 8.66 3.01 10.76
CA TYR A 61 8.33 2.31 9.52
C TYR A 61 6.85 2.49 9.15
N TYR A 62 6.55 2.79 7.88
CA TYR A 62 5.20 3.19 7.47
C TYR A 62 4.09 2.21 7.88
N ILE A 63 4.33 0.89 7.80
CA ILE A 63 3.32 -0.12 8.23
C ILE A 63 3.01 0.01 9.71
N ILE A 64 4.03 0.28 10.54
CA ILE A 64 3.85 0.47 11.99
C ILE A 64 3.14 1.78 12.27
N ARG A 65 3.49 2.85 11.53
CA ARG A 65 2.82 4.15 11.61
C ARG A 65 1.35 4.09 11.17
N PHE A 66 0.95 3.12 10.35
CA PHE A 66 -0.44 2.94 9.91
C PHE A 66 -1.31 2.19 10.93
N GLN A 67 -0.74 1.66 12.03
CA GLN A 67 -1.48 0.82 12.98
C GLN A 67 -2.43 1.61 13.88
N GLU A 68 -2.10 2.85 14.26
CA GLU A 68 -2.93 3.64 15.16
C GLU A 68 -4.08 4.32 14.38
N PRO A 69 -5.35 3.92 14.60
CA PRO A 69 -6.46 4.43 13.81
C PRO A 69 -6.61 5.95 13.95
N GLY A 70 -6.71 6.65 12.82
CA GLY A 70 -6.90 8.10 12.79
C GLY A 70 -5.61 8.92 12.84
N GLU A 71 -4.47 8.35 13.28
CA GLU A 71 -3.21 9.10 13.37
C GLU A 71 -2.71 9.52 11.99
N MET A 72 -2.60 8.56 11.07
CA MET A 72 -2.08 8.82 9.73
C MET A 72 -3.11 9.46 8.81
N GLU A 73 -4.40 9.24 9.04
CA GLU A 73 -5.46 10.02 8.41
C GLU A 73 -5.33 11.50 8.74
N ALA A 74 -5.18 11.86 10.02
CA ALA A 74 -5.01 13.25 10.44
C ALA A 74 -3.74 13.86 9.84
N LYS A 75 -2.62 13.12 9.83
CA LYS A 75 -1.37 13.57 9.20
C LYS A 75 -1.54 13.79 7.69
N PHE A 76 -2.22 12.89 6.97
CA PHE A 76 -2.47 13.07 5.54
C PHE A 76 -3.41 14.24 5.25
N ALA A 77 -4.45 14.43 6.07
CA ALA A 77 -5.35 15.57 5.96
C ALA A 77 -4.59 16.90 6.11
N SER A 78 -3.63 16.99 7.03
CA SER A 78 -2.81 18.19 7.22
C SER A 78 -1.90 18.53 6.02
N VAL A 79 -1.52 17.54 5.20
CA VAL A 79 -0.65 17.70 4.03
C VAL A 79 -1.46 17.94 2.75
N GLY A 80 -2.70 17.46 2.71
CA GLY A 80 -3.59 17.51 1.56
C GLY A 80 -3.46 16.29 0.64
N THR A 81 -4.60 15.72 0.26
CA THR A 81 -4.72 14.47 -0.51
C THR A 81 -3.88 14.47 -1.79
N LYS A 82 -3.95 15.54 -2.59
CA LYS A 82 -3.17 15.65 -3.83
C LYS A 82 -1.67 15.55 -3.59
N THR A 83 -1.17 16.24 -2.57
CA THR A 83 0.26 16.25 -2.20
C THR A 83 0.71 14.89 -1.71
N VAL A 84 -0.11 14.23 -0.87
CA VAL A 84 0.13 12.86 -0.39
C VAL A 84 0.26 11.88 -1.57
N LEU A 85 -0.70 11.91 -2.50
CA LEU A 85 -0.71 11.02 -3.66
C LEU A 85 0.47 11.30 -4.60
N LYS A 86 0.81 12.56 -4.85
CA LYS A 86 2.03 12.93 -5.59
C LYS A 86 3.26 12.35 -4.91
N LYS A 87 3.39 12.49 -3.59
CA LYS A 87 4.56 11.98 -2.86
C LYS A 87 4.68 10.46 -2.97
N PHE A 88 3.58 9.71 -2.82
CA PHE A 88 3.60 8.25 -2.97
C PHE A 88 3.90 7.80 -4.39
N LEU A 89 3.17 8.32 -5.38
CA LEU A 89 3.28 7.87 -6.77
C LEU A 89 4.60 8.32 -7.43
N THR A 90 5.30 9.29 -6.86
CA THR A 90 6.63 9.72 -7.34
C THR A 90 7.78 9.22 -6.47
N TYR A 91 7.51 8.38 -5.46
CA TYR A 91 8.54 7.82 -4.60
C TYR A 91 9.48 6.89 -5.39
N ARG A 92 10.79 7.12 -5.28
CA ARG A 92 11.83 6.35 -6.00
C ARG A 92 13.02 5.97 -5.12
N ASP A 93 12.99 6.30 -3.83
CA ASP A 93 14.02 5.88 -2.90
C ASP A 93 13.88 4.35 -2.68
N PRO A 94 14.93 3.55 -2.91
CA PRO A 94 14.86 2.10 -2.74
C PRO A 94 14.79 1.65 -1.28
N GLY A 95 15.03 2.55 -0.32
CA GLY A 95 14.94 2.27 1.11
C GLY A 95 13.51 2.10 1.62
N PRO A 96 13.35 1.51 2.83
CA PRO A 96 12.05 1.42 3.48
C PRO A 96 11.46 2.82 3.68
N LEU A 97 10.16 2.97 3.44
CA LEU A 97 9.48 4.23 3.72
C LEU A 97 9.42 4.47 5.23
N MET A 98 10.29 5.36 5.69
CA MET A 98 10.36 5.83 7.06
C MET A 98 9.56 7.13 7.20
N ILE A 99 8.64 7.15 8.16
CA ILE A 99 7.87 8.33 8.55
C ILE A 99 8.22 8.58 10.01
N PRO A 100 9.16 9.49 10.32
CA PRO A 100 9.48 9.83 11.70
C PRO A 100 8.29 10.46 12.42
N THR A 101 8.16 10.24 13.72
CA THR A 101 7.03 10.79 14.50
C THR A 101 7.07 12.33 14.57
N ASP A 102 8.27 12.89 14.70
CA ASP A 102 8.58 14.32 14.80
C ASP A 102 8.55 15.05 13.44
N LYS A 103 8.63 14.31 12.34
CA LYS A 103 8.54 14.85 10.98
C LYS A 103 7.15 14.63 10.40
N GLY A 104 6.60 15.68 9.79
CA GLY A 104 5.35 15.57 9.04
C GLY A 104 5.49 14.67 7.81
N PHE A 105 4.36 14.33 7.18
CA PHE A 105 4.37 13.63 5.89
C PHE A 105 4.56 14.57 4.69
N ALA A 106 4.79 15.86 4.93
CA ALA A 106 5.03 16.85 3.88
C ALA A 106 6.27 16.50 3.02
N PRO A 107 6.30 16.90 1.73
CA PRO A 107 7.49 16.76 0.91
C PRO A 107 8.56 17.80 1.32
N ASN A 108 9.83 17.46 1.11
CA ASN A 108 10.97 18.36 1.39
C ASN A 108 11.16 19.46 0.30
N GLY A 109 10.24 19.55 -0.66
CA GLY A 109 10.32 20.47 -1.79
C GLY A 109 9.22 20.21 -2.84
N PRO A 110 9.24 20.92 -3.97
CA PRO A 110 8.32 20.70 -5.07
C PRO A 110 8.40 19.26 -5.60
N ILE A 111 7.26 18.66 -5.93
CA ILE A 111 7.20 17.33 -6.53
C ILE A 111 7.02 17.47 -8.04
N THR A 112 8.02 17.04 -8.81
CA THR A 112 7.94 16.93 -10.27
C THR A 112 7.34 15.60 -10.67
N LEU A 113 6.31 15.62 -11.51
CA LEU A 113 5.70 14.39 -12.00
C LEU A 113 6.58 13.71 -13.07
N PRO A 114 6.75 12.39 -13.01
CA PRO A 114 7.45 11.65 -14.05
C PRO A 114 6.59 11.54 -15.32
N CYS A 115 7.22 11.21 -16.46
CA CYS A 115 6.55 11.16 -17.76
C CYS A 115 5.39 10.15 -17.87
N TRP A 116 5.32 9.16 -16.98
CA TRP A 116 4.25 8.17 -16.94
C TRP A 116 3.05 8.58 -16.09
N LEU A 117 3.13 9.70 -15.37
CA LEU A 117 2.09 10.17 -14.46
C LEU A 117 1.72 11.62 -14.78
N SER A 118 0.54 11.83 -15.36
CA SER A 118 0.08 13.18 -15.69
C SER A 118 -0.61 13.87 -14.50
N GLU A 119 -0.78 15.19 -14.57
CA GLU A 119 -1.62 15.91 -13.59
C GLU A 119 -3.07 15.40 -13.61
N LYS A 120 -3.59 14.99 -14.77
CA LYS A 120 -4.95 14.43 -14.89
C LYS A 120 -5.08 13.11 -14.14
N ASP A 121 -4.06 12.26 -14.17
CA ASP A 121 -4.06 11.00 -13.43
C ASP A 121 -4.05 11.26 -11.92
N ILE A 122 -3.20 12.18 -11.47
CA ILE A 122 -3.19 12.62 -10.07
C ILE A 122 -4.56 13.18 -9.64
N ASP A 123 -5.18 14.03 -10.45
CA ASP A 123 -6.46 14.64 -10.15
C ASP A 123 -7.58 13.60 -10.06
N TYR A 124 -7.54 12.58 -10.93
CA TYR A 124 -8.46 11.45 -10.85
C TYR A 124 -8.36 10.74 -9.50
N TYR A 125 -7.15 10.35 -9.07
CA TYR A 125 -6.97 9.68 -7.77
C TYR A 125 -7.35 10.60 -6.61
N THR A 126 -6.93 11.86 -6.66
CA THR A 126 -7.23 12.87 -5.65
C THR A 126 -8.74 12.95 -5.41
N THR A 127 -9.52 13.11 -6.48
CA THR A 127 -10.99 13.20 -6.39
C THR A 127 -11.62 11.97 -5.74
N LYS A 128 -11.04 10.76 -5.94
CA LYS A 128 -11.55 9.54 -5.30
C LYS A 128 -11.23 9.52 -3.81
N TYR A 129 -9.98 9.79 -3.44
CA TYR A 129 -9.53 9.77 -2.05
C TYR A 129 -10.10 10.92 -1.22
N GLU A 130 -10.39 12.07 -1.80
CA GLU A 130 -11.10 13.16 -1.11
C GLU A 130 -12.54 12.77 -0.74
N LYS A 131 -13.18 11.90 -1.54
CA LYS A 131 -14.52 11.40 -1.25
C LYS A 131 -14.53 10.30 -0.20
N THR A 132 -13.55 9.39 -0.23
CA THR A 132 -13.56 8.18 0.62
C THR A 132 -12.67 8.26 1.85
N GLY A 133 -11.72 9.20 1.88
CA GLY A 133 -10.59 9.17 2.80
C GLY A 133 -9.64 8.00 2.53
N PHE A 134 -8.66 7.84 3.42
CA PHE A 134 -7.63 6.79 3.36
C PHE A 134 -7.88 5.61 4.31
N THR A 135 -8.79 5.74 5.28
CA THR A 135 -9.05 4.74 6.33
C THR A 135 -9.29 3.34 5.77
N GLY A 136 -10.11 3.21 4.71
CA GLY A 136 -10.36 1.91 4.10
C GLY A 136 -9.10 1.19 3.60
N GLY A 137 -8.12 1.95 3.09
CA GLY A 137 -6.83 1.40 2.67
C GLY A 137 -5.89 1.12 3.84
N PHE A 138 -5.91 1.99 4.87
CA PHE A 138 -5.11 1.77 6.08
C PHE A 138 -5.56 0.54 6.86
N ASN A 139 -6.86 0.24 6.91
CA ASN A 139 -7.40 -0.91 7.62
C ASN A 139 -6.94 -2.29 7.11
N TYR A 140 -6.22 -2.36 5.98
CA TYR A 140 -5.57 -3.60 5.56
C TYR A 140 -4.28 -3.88 6.34
N TYR A 141 -3.59 -2.83 6.80
CA TYR A 141 -2.33 -2.91 7.53
C TYR A 141 -2.58 -3.21 9.02
#